data_AF-A0A0P0N4C6-F1
#
_entry.id   AF-A0A0P0N4C6-F1
#
_cell.length_a   1.000
_cell.length_b   1.000
_cell.length_c   1.000
_cell.angle_alpha   90.00
_cell.angle_beta   90.00
_cell.angle_gamma   90.00
#
_symmetry.space_group_name_H-M   'P 1'
#
loop_
_entity.id
_entity.type
_entity.pdbx_description
1 polymer ?
#
loop_
_entity_poly.entity_id
_entity_poly.type
_entity_poly.pdbx_seq_one_letter_code
_entity_poly.pdbx_strand_id
1 'polypeptide(L)' 'MDKTTASPNIEDKQRISLDTQNNKSIIDIPLDAISDAWIQHGYIYLQLANGKILSIPANKHTTSIYWEVKLRNRRRAFGL' A
#
# COMPACT_ATOMS: atom_id res chain seq x y z
N MET A 1 34.34 -21.01 -15.38
CA MET A 1 34.17 -19.55 -15.20
C MET A 1 32.70 -19.22 -15.41
N ASP A 2 31.95 -19.43 -14.32
CA ASP A 2 30.95 -18.51 -13.77
C ASP A 2 29.81 -18.02 -14.69
N LYS A 3 28.75 -18.83 -14.83
CA LYS A 3 27.40 -18.29 -15.07
C LYS A 3 26.78 -17.98 -13.71
N THR A 4 26.94 -16.75 -13.25
CA THR A 4 26.29 -16.24 -12.05
C THR A 4 24.77 -16.28 -12.23
N THR A 5 24.13 -17.13 -11.44
CA THR A 5 22.70 -17.21 -11.22
C THR A 5 22.16 -15.86 -10.76
N ALA A 6 21.50 -15.12 -11.65
CA ALA A 6 20.61 -14.05 -11.25
C ALA A 6 19.22 -14.65 -10.98
N SER A 7 19.04 -15.22 -9.79
CA SER A 7 17.69 -15.47 -9.26
C SER A 7 16.99 -14.11 -9.15
N PRO A 8 15.80 -13.90 -9.75
CA PRO A 8 15.00 -12.75 -9.41
C PRO A 8 14.58 -12.93 -7.95
N ASN A 9 15.23 -12.16 -7.08
CA ASN A 9 15.00 -12.23 -5.64
C ASN A 9 13.54 -11.84 -5.39
N ILE A 10 12.78 -12.83 -4.92
CA ILE A 10 11.40 -12.74 -4.49
C ILE A 10 11.34 -11.66 -3.42
N GLU A 11 10.74 -10.50 -3.73
CA GLU A 11 10.01 -9.61 -2.81
C GLU A 11 9.62 -8.33 -3.55
N ASP A 12 8.82 -8.46 -4.62
CA ASP A 12 7.98 -7.36 -5.13
C ASP A 12 6.81 -7.17 -4.15
N LYS A 13 7.13 -6.89 -2.88
CA LYS A 13 6.15 -6.37 -1.94
C LYS A 13 5.90 -4.94 -2.39
N GLN A 14 4.75 -4.67 -2.98
CA GLN A 14 4.31 -3.32 -3.31
C GLN A 14 4.40 -2.46 -2.05
N ARG A 15 5.49 -1.68 -1.97
CA ARG A 15 5.84 -0.80 -0.85
C ARG A 15 5.28 0.58 -1.15
N ILE A 16 4.38 1.03 -0.30
CA ILE A 16 3.77 2.34 -0.43
C ILE A 16 4.72 3.37 0.18
N SER A 17 5.35 4.21 -0.66
CA SER A 17 6.19 5.33 -0.20
C SER A 17 5.42 6.64 -0.27
N LEU A 18 4.97 7.11 0.89
CA LEU A 18 4.22 8.36 1.02
C LEU A 18 5.15 9.51 1.43
N ASP A 19 5.60 10.29 0.44
CA ASP A 19 6.35 11.52 0.69
C ASP A 19 5.39 12.66 1.06
N THR A 20 5.39 13.04 2.33
CA THR A 20 4.57 14.15 2.85
C THR A 20 5.50 15.19 3.47
N GLN A 21 6.36 15.78 2.64
CA GLN A 21 7.21 16.98 2.75
C GLN A 21 7.79 17.52 4.09
N ASN A 22 7.45 17.08 5.31
CA ASN A 22 8.14 17.53 6.54
C ASN A 22 7.91 16.69 7.81
N ASN A 23 7.33 15.50 7.74
CA ASN A 23 7.35 14.55 8.86
C ASN A 23 7.30 13.13 8.30
N LYS A 24 8.48 12.52 8.18
CA LYS A 24 8.79 11.32 7.41
C LYS A 24 8.17 10.06 8.05
N SER A 25 6.85 9.96 8.05
CA SER A 25 6.18 8.66 8.19
C SER A 25 6.14 8.03 6.80
N ILE A 26 7.27 7.46 6.37
CA ILE A 26 7.26 6.43 5.34
C ILE A 26 6.52 5.27 5.98
N ILE A 27 5.21 5.21 5.73
CA ILE A 27 4.39 4.09 6.14
C ILE A 27 4.73 2.97 5.16
N ASP A 28 5.87 2.30 5.43
CA ASP A 28 6.36 1.15 4.66
C ASP A 28 5.52 -0.08 5.04
N ILE A 29 4.22 0.01 4.72
CA ILE A 29 3.26 -1.05 4.99
C ILE A 29 3.05 -1.79 3.69
N PRO A 30 3.31 -3.11 3.68
CA PRO A 30 3.03 -3.92 2.51
C PRO A 30 1.53 -3.82 2.23
N LEU A 31 1.16 -3.61 0.96
CA LEU A 31 -0.23 -3.49 0.55
C LEU A 31 -1.05 -4.61 1.20
N ASP A 32 -0.55 -5.86 1.19
CA ASP A 32 -1.15 -7.07 1.78
C ASP A 32 -1.58 -6.97 3.24
N ALA A 33 -0.95 -6.11 4.04
CA ALA A 33 -1.31 -5.88 5.43
C ALA A 33 -2.53 -4.97 5.58
N ILE A 34 -2.97 -4.28 4.52
CA ILE A 34 -4.18 -3.45 4.51
C ILE A 34 -5.37 -4.34 4.17
N SER A 35 -6.44 -4.33 4.96
CA SER A 35 -7.69 -5.05 4.69
C SER A 35 -8.69 -4.19 3.94
N ASP A 36 -8.79 -2.90 4.25
CA ASP A 36 -9.69 -1.97 3.57
C ASP A 36 -9.17 -0.53 3.60
N ALA A 37 -9.75 0.32 2.76
CA ALA A 37 -9.48 1.75 2.71
C ALA A 37 -10.75 2.56 2.44
N TRP A 38 -10.88 3.75 3.04
CA TRP A 38 -11.96 4.70 2.72
C TRP A 38 -11.47 6.14 2.79
N ILE A 39 -12.21 7.06 2.16
CA ILE A 39 -11.90 8.49 2.17
C ILE A 39 -12.95 9.21 3.00
N GLN A 40 -12.53 10.02 3.97
CA GLN A 40 -13.42 10.81 4.80
C GLN A 40 -12.73 12.11 5.25
N HIS A 41 -13.45 13.24 5.19
CA HIS A 41 -12.97 14.57 5.63
C HIS A 41 -11.59 14.98 5.08
N GLY A 42 -11.26 14.62 3.84
CA GLY A 42 -9.96 14.96 3.24
C GLY A 42 -8.80 14.07 3.71
N TYR A 43 -9.09 12.93 4.33
CA TYR A 43 -8.13 11.90 4.70
C TYR A 43 -8.50 10.56 4.07
N ILE A 44 -7.49 9.75 3.81
CA ILE A 44 -7.62 8.33 3.46
C ILE A 44 -7.32 7.55 4.74
N TYR A 45 -8.24 6.68 5.10
CA TYR A 45 -8.11 5.77 6.21
C TYR A 45 -7.77 4.38 5.66
N LEU A 46 -6.71 3.79 6.16
CA LEU A 46 -6.26 2.44 5.83
C LEU A 46 -6.48 1.56 7.06
N GLN A 47 -7.36 0.59 6.95
CA GLN A 47 -7.52 -0.44 7.97
C GLN A 47 -6.55 -1.57 7.68
N LEU A 48 -5.74 -1.90 8.68
CA LEU A 48 -4.82 -3.03 8.63
C LEU A 48 -5.53 -4.31 9.06
N ALA A 49 -5.02 -5.45 8.61
CA ALA A 49 -5.53 -6.77 8.96
C ALA A 49 -5.44 -7.07 10.48
N ASN A 50 -4.56 -6.37 11.20
CA ASN A 50 -4.46 -6.43 12.66
C ASN A 50 -5.47 -5.53 13.40
N GLY A 51 -6.38 -4.87 12.67
CA GLY A 51 -7.40 -3.97 13.22
C GLY A 51 -6.96 -2.52 13.44
N LYS A 52 -5.67 -2.20 13.27
CA LYS A 52 -5.17 -0.82 13.39
C LYS A 52 -5.65 0.02 12.20
N ILE A 53 -5.99 1.28 12.46
CA ILE A 53 -6.36 2.25 11.43
C ILE A 53 -5.26 3.30 11.32
N LEU A 54 -4.87 3.61 10.09
CA LEU A 54 -3.95 4.70 9.77
C LEU A 54 -4.68 5.75 8.95
N SER A 55 -4.47 7.01 9.29
CA SER A 55 -5.03 8.14 8.54
C SER A 55 -3.90 8.89 7.83
N ILE A 56 -4.05 9.10 6.53
CA ILE A 56 -3.13 9.89 5.71
C ILE A 56 -3.91 11.01 5.00
N PRO A 57 -3.36 12.22 4.84
CA PRO A 57 -4.03 13.28 4.08
C PRO A 57 -4.34 12.84 2.65
N ALA A 58 -5.54 13.14 2.17
CA ALA A 58 -5.92 12.87 0.78
C ALA A 58 -5.31 13.94 -0.13
N ASN A 59 -4.36 13.52 -0.97
CA ASN A 59 -3.72 14.34 -1.98
C ASN A 59 -3.53 13.50 -3.26
N LYS A 60 -3.05 14.12 -4.35
CA LYS A 60 -2.90 13.44 -5.65
C LYS A 60 -2.03 12.17 -5.57
N HIS A 61 -1.03 12.15 -4.68
CA HIS A 61 -0.13 11.01 -4.51
C HIS A 61 -0.77 9.91 -3.65
N THR A 62 -1.42 10.29 -2.55
CA THR A 62 -2.03 9.33 -1.62
C THR A 62 -3.29 8.67 -2.18
N THR A 63 -3.99 9.37 -3.08
CA THR A 63 -5.20 8.87 -3.74
C THR A 63 -4.91 7.63 -4.61
N SER A 64 -3.70 7.51 -5.18
CA SER A 64 -3.30 6.32 -5.93
C SER A 64 -3.33 5.05 -5.06
N ILE A 65 -2.89 5.16 -3.81
CA ILE A 65 -2.88 4.03 -2.86
C ILE A 65 -4.28 3.57 -2.54
N TYR A 66 -5.21 4.51 -2.35
CA TYR A 66 -6.61 4.17 -2.16
C TYR A 66 -7.14 3.31 -3.32
N TRP A 67 -6.82 3.69 -4.56
CA TRP A 67 -7.24 2.91 -5.73
C TRP A 67 -6.55 1.56 -5.83
N GLU A 68 -5.26 1.46 -5.49
CA GLU A 68 -4.54 0.18 -5.44
C GLU A 68 -5.16 -0.78 -4.44
N VAL A 69 -5.46 -0.30 -3.22
CA VAL A 69 -6.15 -1.11 -2.19
C VAL A 69 -7.51 -1.59 -2.69
N LYS A 70 -8.33 -0.69 -3.26
CA LYS A 70 -9.65 -1.04 -3.78
C LYS A 70 -9.59 -2.02 -4.94
N LEU A 71 -8.67 -1.82 -5.88
CA LEU A 71 -8.48 -2.70 -7.03
C LEU A 71 -8.05 -4.10 -6.58
N ARG A 72 -7.12 -4.19 -5.64
CA ARG A 72 -6.66 -5.48 -5.09
C ARG A 72 -7.77 -6.19 -4.30
N ASN A 73 -8.50 -5.47 -3.45
CA ASN A 73 -9.63 -6.03 -2.72
C ASN A 73 -10.70 -6.59 -3.68
N ARG A 74 -10.93 -5.87 -4.79
CA ARG A 74 -11.79 -6.36 -5.86
C ARG A 74 -11.24 -7.65 -6.50
N ARG A 75 -9.96 -7.69 -6.88
CA ARG A 75 -9.33 -8.91 -7.45
C ARG A 75 -9.48 -10.12 -6.52
N ARG A 76 -9.21 -9.95 -5.22
CA ARG A 76 -9.39 -11.00 -4.20
C ARG A 76 -10.84 -11.48 -4.10
N ALA A 77 -11.81 -10.57 -4.11
CA ALA A 77 -13.23 -10.91 -4.06
C ALA A 77 -13.70 -11.70 -5.30
N PHE A 78 -13.07 -11.48 -6.46
CA PHE A 78 -13.41 -12.15 -7.71
C PHE A 78 -12.47 -13.33 -8.07
N GLY A 79 -11.54 -13.70 -7.19
CA GLY A 79 -10.69 -14.90 -7.36
C GLY A 79 -9.69 -14.84 -8.53
N LEU A 80 -9.26 -13.64 -8.93
CA LEU A 80 -8.27 -13.40 -9.99
C LEU A 80 -6.87 -13.09 -9.43
#